data_AF-A0A024Q9I0-F1
#
_entry.id   AF-A0A024Q9I0-F1
#
_cell.length_a   1.000
_cell.length_b   1.000
_cell.length_c   1.000
_cell.angle_alpha   90.00
_cell.angle_beta   90.00
_cell.angle_gamma   90.00
#
_symmetry.space_group_name_H-M   'P 1'
#
loop_
_entity.id
_entity.type
_entity.pdbx_description
1 polymer ?
#
loop_
_entity_poly.entity_id
_entity_poly.type
_entity_poly.pdbx_seq_one_letter_code
_entity_poly.pdbx_strand_id
1 'polypeptide(L)'
;MIGHSDTRKMVVSVDEDEKLMGTLFLSGQNRNTWFLTEDGLYEVLMQSRKPIAKAFKKEVKVMLKSIRKHGAYMTEDTVACQLHTKKRTGYQQSKEYLYR
;
A
#
# COMPACT_ATOMS: atom_id res chain seq x y z
N MET A 1 3.69 -15.35 21.81
CA MET A 1 2.34 -15.07 21.30
C MET A 1 2.04 -13.57 21.47
N ILE A 2 2.29 -12.71 20.48
CA ILE A 2 2.03 -11.26 20.63
C ILE A 2 0.53 -10.98 20.40
N GLY A 3 -0.23 -11.06 21.49
CA GLY A 3 -1.60 -10.55 21.63
C GLY A 3 -1.52 -9.22 22.37
N HIS A 4 -0.67 -8.31 21.91
CA HIS A 4 -0.52 -7.02 22.56
C HIS A 4 -1.70 -6.14 22.15
N SER A 5 -2.64 -5.96 23.08
CA SER A 5 -3.65 -4.89 23.02
C SER A 5 -2.99 -3.51 23.14
N ASP A 6 -1.78 -3.46 23.69
CA ASP A 6 -0.98 -2.25 23.89
C ASP A 6 -0.25 -1.87 22.60
N THR A 7 -0.57 -0.70 22.06
CA THR A 7 0.03 -0.13 20.86
C THR A 7 1.53 0.11 21.02
N ARG A 8 2.01 0.42 22.23
CA ARG A 8 3.45 0.64 22.48
C ARG A 8 4.28 -0.59 22.18
N LYS A 9 3.78 -1.77 22.58
CA LYS A 9 4.49 -3.04 22.35
C LYS A 9 4.55 -3.44 20.88
N MET A 10 3.63 -2.94 20.03
CA MET A 10 3.70 -3.16 18.59
C MET A 10 4.71 -2.23 17.90
N VAL A 11 4.94 -1.04 18.44
CA VAL A 11 5.87 -0.05 17.87
C VAL A 11 7.33 -0.36 18.26
N VAL A 12 7.55 -1.06 19.37
CA VAL A 12 8.90 -1.46 19.80
C VAL A 12 9.56 -2.43 18.82
N SER A 13 8.80 -3.26 18.12
CA SER A 13 9.33 -4.23 17.16
C SER A 13 9.57 -3.69 15.76
N VAL A 14 9.24 -2.41 15.52
CA VAL A 14 9.48 -1.72 14.25
C VAL A 14 10.86 -1.07 14.29
N ASP A 15 11.53 -1.04 13.14
CA ASP A 15 12.85 -0.41 13.00
C ASP A 15 12.80 1.10 13.36
N GLU A 16 13.92 1.64 13.84
CA GLU A 16 13.99 3.00 14.40
C GLU A 16 13.89 4.09 13.32
N ASP A 17 14.26 3.79 12.08
CA ASP A 17 14.15 4.70 10.93
C ASP A 17 12.72 4.81 10.38
N GLU A 18 11.90 3.78 10.61
CA GLU A 18 10.50 3.74 10.15
C GLU A 18 9.50 4.34 11.14
N LYS A 19 9.96 4.76 12.33
CA LYS A 19 9.13 5.36 13.38
C LYS A 19 9.69 6.70 13.87
N LEU A 20 8.79 7.63 14.17
CA LEU A 20 9.12 8.98 14.65
C LEU A 20 8.34 9.29 15.91
N MET A 21 8.99 9.86 16.92
CA MET A 21 8.28 10.51 18.03
C MET A 21 7.91 11.92 17.65
N GLY A 22 6.61 12.16 17.53
CA GLY A 22 6.06 13.49 17.32
C GLY A 22 5.30 13.97 18.55
N THR A 23 5.22 15.27 18.69
CA THR A 23 4.52 15.92 19.78
C THR A 23 3.20 16.46 19.25
N LEU A 24 2.09 15.86 19.68
CA LEU A 24 0.74 16.30 19.36
C LEU A 24 0.23 17.28 20.41
N PHE A 25 -0.12 18.47 19.95
CA PHE A 25 -0.83 19.44 20.77
C PHE A 25 -2.33 19.19 20.66
N LEU A 26 -2.94 18.68 21.74
CA LEU A 26 -4.37 18.40 21.79
C LEU A 26 -4.95 18.95 23.10
N SER A 27 -5.97 19.80 23.00
CA SER A 27 -6.69 20.37 24.15
C SER A 27 -5.78 21.04 25.20
N GLY A 28 -4.77 21.79 24.76
CA GLY A 28 -3.85 22.49 25.67
C GLY A 28 -2.76 21.62 26.29
N GLN A 29 -2.74 20.30 26.01
CA GLN A 29 -1.72 19.39 26.48
C GLN A 29 -0.80 18.96 25.35
N ASN A 30 0.49 18.84 25.70
CA ASN A 30 1.50 18.32 24.80
C ASN A 30 1.67 16.81 25.04
N ARG A 31 1.31 16.00 24.05
CA ARG A 31 1.39 14.53 24.14
C ARG A 31 2.40 14.00 23.14
N ASN A 32 3.36 13.26 23.64
CA ASN A 32 4.34 12.57 22.81
C ASN A 32 3.74 11.25 22.31
N THR A 33 3.62 11.10 20.99
CA THR A 33 3.04 9.94 20.32
C THR A 33 3.96 9.43 19.21
N TRP A 34 3.96 8.12 19.02
CA TRP A 34 4.66 7.47 17.91
C TRP A 34 3.88 7.65 16.61
N PHE A 35 4.59 8.06 15.57
CA PHE A 35 4.17 8.07 14.19
C PHE A 35 4.94 7.02 13.42
N LEU A 36 4.29 6.38 12.46
CA LEU A 36 4.89 5.38 11.61
C LEU A 36 4.87 5.88 10.18
N THR A 37 5.92 5.55 9.44
CA THR A 37 5.93 5.67 7.98
C THR A 37 5.04 4.59 7.35
N GLU A 38 4.85 4.64 6.03
CA GLU A 38 4.08 3.62 5.32
C GLU A 38 4.70 2.22 5.49
N ASP A 39 6.02 2.13 5.39
CA ASP A 39 6.76 0.87 5.53
C ASP A 39 6.61 0.30 6.95
N GLY A 40 6.78 1.13 7.98
CA GLY A 40 6.58 0.73 9.38
C GLY A 40 5.14 0.32 9.69
N LEU A 41 4.15 0.94 9.02
CA LEU A 41 2.76 0.50 9.13
C LEU A 41 2.57 -0.91 8.55
N TYR A 42 3.18 -1.21 7.39
CA TYR A 42 3.10 -2.54 6.79
C TYR A 42 3.76 -3.58 7.69
N GLU A 43 4.91 -3.28 8.28
CA GLU A 43 5.59 -4.20 9.19
C GLU A 43 4.69 -4.61 10.37
N VAL A 44 4.09 -3.62 11.04
CA VAL A 44 3.15 -3.84 12.16
C VAL A 44 1.96 -4.70 11.71
N LEU A 45 1.38 -4.42 10.54
CA LEU A 45 0.25 -5.20 10.01
C LEU A 45 0.65 -6.64 9.68
N MET A 46 1.87 -6.86 9.18
CA MET A 46 2.39 -8.19 8.88
C MET A 46 2.62 -9.01 10.15
N GLN A 47 3.12 -8.40 11.22
CA GLN A 47 3.34 -9.06 12.51
C GLN A 47 2.04 -9.27 13.32
N SER A 48 1.04 -8.40 13.14
CA SER A 48 -0.19 -8.41 13.94
C SER A 48 -1.05 -9.67 13.81
N ARG A 49 -1.69 -10.09 14.90
CA ARG A 49 -2.61 -11.25 14.96
C ARG A 49 -4.09 -10.89 15.00
N LYS A 50 -4.42 -9.60 14.89
CA LYS A 50 -5.80 -9.09 14.86
C LYS A 50 -6.55 -9.62 13.62
N PRO A 51 -7.89 -9.83 13.69
CA PRO A 51 -8.66 -10.35 12.57
C PRO A 51 -8.58 -9.45 11.33
N ILE A 52 -8.56 -8.14 11.52
CA ILE A 52 -8.40 -7.16 10.42
C ILE A 52 -7.04 -7.29 9.70
N ALA A 53 -5.96 -7.48 10.46
CA ALA A 53 -4.63 -7.70 9.90
C ALA A 53 -4.52 -9.05 9.18
N LYS A 54 -5.26 -10.08 9.62
CA LYS A 54 -5.34 -11.36 8.91
C LYS A 54 -6.02 -11.23 7.54
N ALA A 55 -7.11 -10.46 7.46
CA ALA A 55 -7.80 -10.19 6.21
C ALA A 55 -6.87 -9.44 5.24
N PHE A 56 -6.23 -8.36 5.71
CA PHE A 56 -5.24 -7.61 4.93
C PHE A 56 -4.11 -8.50 4.41
N LYS A 57 -3.49 -9.32 5.27
CA LYS A 57 -2.44 -10.27 4.87
C LYS A 57 -2.89 -11.26 3.80
N LYS A 58 -4.15 -11.69 3.82
CA LYS A 58 -4.69 -12.60 2.82
C LYS A 58 -4.74 -11.93 1.46
N GLU A 59 -5.22 -10.69 1.40
CA GLU A 59 -5.30 -9.91 0.16
C GLU A 59 -3.91 -9.60 -0.40
N VAL A 60 -2.96 -9.19 0.44
CA VAL A 60 -1.56 -8.96 0.00
C VAL A 60 -0.96 -10.24 -0.58
N LYS A 61 -1.20 -11.41 0.03
CA LYS A 61 -0.74 -12.70 -0.51
C LYS A 61 -1.38 -13.03 -1.87
N VAL A 62 -2.64 -12.67 -2.08
CA VAL A 62 -3.31 -12.84 -3.39
C VAL A 62 -2.68 -11.92 -4.43
N MET A 63 -2.45 -10.65 -4.08
CA MET A 63 -1.79 -9.67 -4.94
C MET A 63 -0.40 -10.14 -5.35
N LEU A 64 0.45 -10.56 -4.40
CA LEU A 64 1.80 -11.07 -4.68
C LEU A 64 1.78 -12.32 -5.57
N LYS A 65 0.82 -13.23 -5.37
CA LYS A 65 0.62 -14.38 -6.26
C LYS A 65 0.23 -13.97 -7.67
N SER A 66 -0.60 -12.93 -7.81
CA SER A 66 -0.98 -12.39 -9.11
C SER A 66 0.22 -11.80 -9.84
N ILE A 67 1.02 -10.99 -9.15
CA ILE A 67 2.28 -10.42 -9.68
C ILE A 67 3.22 -11.54 -10.14
N ARG A 68 3.41 -12.58 -9.32
CA ARG A 68 4.25 -13.73 -9.68
C ARG A 68 3.80 -14.45 -10.95
N LYS A 69 2.49 -14.51 -11.22
CA LYS A 69 1.93 -15.22 -12.38
C LYS A 69 1.87 -14.37 -13.65
N HIS A 70 1.53 -13.09 -13.51
CA HIS A 70 1.23 -12.20 -14.65
C HIS A 70 2.31 -11.13 -14.88
N GLY A 71 3.31 -11.04 -13.99
CA GLY A 71 4.40 -10.07 -14.06
C GLY A 71 4.06 -8.67 -13.52
N ALA A 72 2.78 -8.30 -13.47
CA ALA A 72 2.32 -7.01 -12.96
C ALA A 72 0.98 -7.14 -12.24
N TYR A 73 0.71 -6.19 -11.34
CA TYR A 73 -0.61 -5.97 -10.76
C TYR A 73 -1.09 -4.58 -11.16
N MET A 74 -2.29 -4.50 -11.73
CA MET A 74 -2.86 -3.27 -12.24
C MET A 74 -4.33 -3.26 -11.83
N THR A 75 -4.83 -2.10 -11.41
CA THR A 75 -6.27 -1.97 -11.17
C THR A 75 -7.02 -1.99 -12.50
N GLU A 76 -8.27 -2.47 -12.48
CA GLU A 76 -9.10 -2.58 -13.68
C GLU A 76 -9.24 -1.23 -14.39
N ASP A 77 -9.36 -0.14 -13.63
CA ASP A 77 -9.39 1.23 -14.14
C ASP A 77 -8.13 1.61 -14.91
N THR A 78 -6.96 1.18 -14.42
CA THR A 78 -5.68 1.46 -15.07
C THR A 78 -5.55 0.67 -16.37
N VAL A 79 -5.99 -0.60 -16.36
CA VAL A 79 -6.00 -1.46 -17.57
C VAL A 79 -6.97 -0.90 -18.61
N ALA A 80 -8.18 -0.49 -18.20
CA ALA A 80 -9.19 0.09 -19.07
C ALA A 80 -8.68 1.41 -19.70
N CYS A 81 -8.05 2.27 -18.90
CA CYS A 81 -7.43 3.50 -19.41
C CYS A 81 -6.33 3.19 -20.44
N GLN A 82 -5.47 2.21 -20.18
CA GLN A 82 -4.40 1.84 -21.12
C GLN A 82 -4.89 1.22 -22.42
N LEU A 83 -5.96 0.42 -22.38
CA LEU A 83 -6.59 -0.11 -23.58
C LEU A 83 -7.22 1.00 -24.41
N HIS A 84 -7.85 1.99 -23.76
CA HIS A 84 -8.44 3.15 -24.43
C HIS A 84 -7.38 4.04 -25.07
N THR A 85 -6.26 4.30 -24.39
CA THR A 85 -5.15 5.10 -24.96
C THR A 85 -4.52 4.41 -26.16
N LYS A 86 -4.25 3.10 -26.09
CA LYS A 86 -3.69 2.34 -27.23
C LYS A 86 -4.59 2.34 -28.47
N LYS A 87 -5.91 2.24 -28.31
CA LYS A 87 -6.87 2.31 -29.42
C LYS A 87 -6.84 3.67 -30.12
N ARG A 88 -6.66 4.77 -29.36
CA ARG A 88 -6.55 6.12 -29.92
C ARG A 88 -5.27 6.31 -30.73
N THR A 89 -4.13 5.83 -30.23
CA THR A 89 -2.84 5.96 -30.93
C THR A 89 -2.82 5.16 -32.24
N GLY A 90 -3.37 3.95 -32.25
CA GLY A 90 -3.44 3.12 -33.46
C GLY A 90 -4.32 3.71 -34.58
N TYR A 91 -5.38 4.45 -34.23
CA TYR A 91 -6.24 5.13 -35.21
C TYR A 91 -5.57 6.35 -35.85
N GLN A 92 -4.78 7.10 -35.08
CA GLN A 92 -4.04 8.23 -35.64
C GLN A 92 -2.95 7.76 -36.60
N GLN A 93 -2.27 6.67 -36.24
CA GLN A 93 -1.22 6.09 -37.07
C GLN A 93 -1.77 5.53 -38.39
N SER A 94 -2.91 4.83 -38.40
CA SER A 94 -3.52 4.34 -39.65
C SER A 94 -4.03 5.45 -40.56
N LYS A 95 -4.51 6.57 -40.00
CA LYS A 95 -4.85 7.76 -40.79
C LYS A 95 -3.61 8.37 -41.44
N GLU A 96 -2.50 8.49 -40.72
CA GLU A 96 -1.26 9.07 -41.26
C GLU A 96 -0.69 8.29 -42.46
N TYR A 97 -0.87 6.96 -42.49
CA TYR A 97 -0.49 6.13 -43.65
C TYR A 97 -1.46 6.19 -44.84
N LEU A 98 -2.73 6.55 -44.62
CA LEU A 98 -3.74 6.67 -45.68
C LEU A 98 -3.69 8.02 -46.42
N TYR A 99 -3.03 9.03 -45.85
CA TYR A 99 -2.90 10.38 -46.41
C TYR A 99 -1.46 10.71 -46.85
N ARG A 100 -0.59 9.72 -46.96
CA ARG A 100 0.72 9.78 -47.61
C ARG A 100 0.69 9.05 -48.94
#